data_AF-A0A7C2PG42-F1
#
_entry.id   AF-A0A7C2PG42-F1
#
_cell.length_a   1.000
_cell.length_b   1.000
_cell.length_c   1.000
_cell.angle_alpha   90.00
_cell.angle_beta   90.00
_cell.angle_gamma   90.00
#
_symmetry.space_group_name_H-M   'P 1'
#
loop_
_entity.id
_entity.type
_entity.pdbx_description
1 polymer ?
#
loop_
_entity_poly.entity_id
_entity_poly.type
_entity_poly.pdbx_seq_one_letter_code
_entity_poly.pdbx_strand_id
1 'polypeptide(L)'
;MTQRMTTGIEWLDSHLGGGVISGTMTLILGATGIGKSHLGISFAHQGKKEDGTPGIIFDMLSRGDSQNHQNYAKSLFDWPLESYQPIDLKELWDKSNLGHYFQVFEEQGKKVHRSQLTDEDWHRWQVKIQSQVQKIGQFFYAHFIRGVKRVVVDGVEPVTDTSESAQHELFEYLYHKVIQSEDEWLAREVLRQDYRSHSPLVHEHPYDSKEITTVFLQTTEETMIHDLIARKAYMGGLEANANTIILMGRVIEGDQIGRRLYIAKHRGSYASDQLIPFEITGSGLVETP
;
A
#
# COMPACT_ATOMS: atom_id res chain seq x y z
N MET A 1 25.02 -1.21 -6.26
CA MET A 1 23.90 -1.32 -7.22
C MET A 1 22.61 -1.16 -6.43
N THR A 2 21.64 -0.44 -6.94
CA THR A 2 20.33 -0.27 -6.28
C THR A 2 19.58 -1.61 -6.29
N GLN A 3 19.22 -2.14 -5.13
CA GLN A 3 18.50 -3.41 -5.01
C GLN A 3 17.08 -3.28 -5.58
N ARG A 4 16.68 -4.27 -6.38
CA ARG A 4 15.37 -4.33 -7.03
C ARG A 4 14.46 -5.32 -6.32
N MET A 5 13.17 -5.03 -6.37
CA MET A 5 12.11 -5.87 -5.83
C MET A 5 11.06 -6.06 -6.93
N THR A 6 10.76 -7.31 -7.28
CA THR A 6 9.73 -7.61 -8.30
C THR A 6 8.35 -7.26 -7.77
N THR A 7 7.49 -6.83 -8.68
CA THR A 7 6.07 -6.59 -8.45
C THR A 7 5.25 -7.87 -8.31
N GLY A 8 5.84 -9.04 -8.56
CA GLY A 8 5.12 -10.30 -8.75
C GLY A 8 4.46 -10.43 -10.12
N ILE A 9 4.69 -9.46 -11.03
CA ILE A 9 4.11 -9.40 -12.36
C ILE A 9 5.26 -9.22 -13.37
N GLU A 10 5.62 -10.31 -14.03
CA GLU A 10 6.83 -10.40 -14.86
C GLU A 10 6.88 -9.38 -16.00
N TRP A 11 5.76 -9.16 -16.70
CA TRP A 11 5.70 -8.16 -17.77
C TRP A 11 5.91 -6.74 -17.23
N LEU A 12 5.31 -6.42 -16.08
CA LEU A 12 5.45 -5.10 -15.46
C LEU A 12 6.90 -4.88 -14.98
N ASP A 13 7.52 -5.91 -14.41
CA ASP A 13 8.93 -5.85 -14.00
C ASP A 13 9.86 -5.60 -15.18
N SER A 14 9.58 -6.21 -16.33
CA SER A 14 10.33 -5.98 -17.57
C SER A 14 10.25 -4.51 -18.01
N HIS A 15 9.06 -3.91 -17.95
CA HIS A 15 8.85 -2.49 -18.23
C HIS A 15 9.42 -1.55 -17.16
N LEU A 16 9.75 -2.04 -15.97
CA LEU A 16 10.44 -1.31 -14.88
C LEU A 16 11.95 -1.59 -14.82
N GLY A 17 12.50 -2.35 -15.77
CA GLY A 17 13.93 -2.72 -15.77
C GLY A 17 14.31 -3.68 -14.63
N GLY A 18 13.43 -4.62 -14.30
CA GLY A 18 13.61 -5.62 -13.25
C GLY A 18 12.82 -5.36 -11.96
N GLY A 19 11.80 -4.50 -12.01
CA GLY A 19 10.94 -4.18 -10.85
C GLY A 19 11.28 -2.86 -10.15
N VAL A 20 10.61 -2.64 -9.02
CA VAL A 20 10.70 -1.39 -8.25
C VAL A 20 11.98 -1.34 -7.40
N ILE A 21 12.40 -0.14 -7.00
CA ILE A 21 13.55 0.03 -6.10
C ILE A 21 13.14 -0.33 -4.68
N SER A 22 13.90 -1.22 -4.04
CA SER A 22 13.70 -1.58 -2.63
C SER A 22 13.84 -0.35 -1.72
N GLY A 23 13.02 -0.26 -0.67
CA GLY A 23 13.04 0.86 0.28
C GLY A 23 12.31 2.11 -0.19
N THR A 24 11.64 2.06 -1.34
CA THR A 24 10.98 3.22 -1.93
C THR A 24 9.47 3.07 -1.99
N MET A 25 8.80 4.20 -2.24
CA MET A 25 7.37 4.25 -2.46
C MET A 25 7.03 4.21 -3.95
N THR A 26 6.10 3.32 -4.32
CA THR A 26 5.47 3.26 -5.63
C THR A 26 4.01 3.68 -5.50
N LEU A 27 3.62 4.73 -6.20
CA LEU A 27 2.25 5.23 -6.25
C LEU A 27 1.53 4.66 -7.47
N ILE A 28 0.35 4.09 -7.28
CA ILE A 28 -0.47 3.53 -8.35
C ILE A 28 -1.84 4.21 -8.36
N LEU A 29 -2.12 4.90 -9.46
CA LEU A 29 -3.31 5.72 -9.63
C LEU A 29 -4.25 5.10 -10.67
N GLY A 30 -5.54 5.13 -10.40
CA GLY A 30 -6.55 4.74 -11.39
C GLY A 30 -7.94 4.55 -10.81
N ALA A 31 -8.96 4.52 -11.66
CA ALA A 31 -10.35 4.36 -11.24
C ALA A 31 -10.63 3.00 -10.55
N THR A 32 -11.78 2.89 -9.90
CA THR A 32 -12.25 1.62 -9.32
C THR A 32 -12.36 0.53 -10.40
N GLY A 33 -11.97 -0.71 -10.06
CA GLY A 33 -12.07 -1.86 -10.97
C GLY A 33 -11.01 -1.91 -12.10
N ILE A 34 -10.01 -1.03 -12.08
CA ILE A 34 -8.94 -1.04 -13.10
C ILE A 34 -7.85 -2.10 -12.85
N GLY A 35 -7.82 -2.70 -11.65
CA GLY A 35 -6.86 -3.77 -11.30
C GLY A 35 -5.82 -3.42 -10.23
N LYS A 36 -5.89 -2.24 -9.61
CA LYS A 36 -4.94 -1.79 -8.56
C LYS A 36 -4.72 -2.82 -7.45
N SER A 37 -5.79 -3.32 -6.84
CA SER A 37 -5.70 -4.29 -5.75
C SER A 37 -5.13 -5.64 -6.20
N HIS A 38 -5.33 -6.06 -7.47
CA HIS A 38 -4.67 -7.26 -8.00
C HIS A 38 -3.14 -7.08 -8.05
N LEU A 39 -2.69 -5.90 -8.48
CA LEU A 39 -1.27 -5.55 -8.48
C LEU A 39 -0.72 -5.50 -7.05
N GLY A 40 -1.39 -4.80 -6.13
CA GLY A 40 -0.99 -4.74 -4.73
C GLY A 40 -0.89 -6.12 -4.07
N ILE A 41 -1.90 -6.98 -4.24
CA ILE A 41 -1.89 -8.34 -3.71
C ILE A 41 -0.77 -9.18 -4.33
N SER A 42 -0.53 -9.05 -5.64
CA SER A 42 0.60 -9.73 -6.31
C SER A 42 1.94 -9.29 -5.73
N PHE A 43 2.11 -7.99 -5.50
CA PHE A 43 3.30 -7.44 -4.87
C PHE A 43 3.51 -7.96 -3.46
N ALA A 44 2.47 -7.95 -2.61
CA ALA A 44 2.56 -8.47 -1.25
C ALA A 44 2.85 -9.97 -1.23
N HIS A 45 2.11 -10.77 -2.01
CA HIS A 45 2.26 -12.22 -2.05
C HIS A 45 3.65 -12.66 -2.54
N GLN A 46 4.25 -11.91 -3.46
CA GLN A 46 5.61 -12.16 -3.96
C GLN A 46 6.66 -12.20 -2.84
N GLY A 47 6.44 -11.49 -1.73
CA GLY A 47 7.32 -11.56 -0.57
C GLY A 47 7.46 -12.98 0.01
N LYS A 48 6.46 -13.84 -0.12
CA LYS A 48 6.57 -15.25 0.31
C LYS A 48 7.70 -15.98 -0.41
N LYS A 49 7.94 -15.65 -1.68
CA LYS A 49 8.99 -16.25 -2.51
C LYS A 49 10.36 -15.59 -2.30
N GLU A 50 10.41 -14.27 -2.16
CA GLU A 50 11.67 -13.51 -2.14
C GLU A 50 12.18 -13.16 -0.75
N ASP A 51 11.25 -12.85 0.16
CA ASP A 51 11.53 -12.36 1.51
C ASP A 51 11.30 -13.45 2.57
N GLY A 52 10.74 -14.60 2.18
CA GLY A 52 10.38 -15.72 3.06
C GLY A 52 9.04 -15.54 3.79
N THR A 53 8.44 -14.35 3.72
CA THR A 53 7.14 -14.00 4.30
C THR A 53 6.35 -13.11 3.34
N PRO A 54 5.03 -13.32 3.17
CA PRO A 54 4.24 -12.38 2.39
C PRO A 54 4.23 -10.98 3.03
N GLY A 55 3.99 -9.99 2.20
CA GLY A 55 3.79 -8.61 2.60
C GLY A 55 2.53 -8.40 3.45
N ILE A 56 2.34 -7.18 3.89
CA ILE A 56 1.14 -6.74 4.61
C ILE A 56 0.29 -5.81 3.75
N ILE A 57 -1.03 -5.89 3.95
CA ILE A 57 -2.01 -5.00 3.33
C ILE A 57 -2.66 -4.17 4.44
N PHE A 58 -2.52 -2.86 4.30
CA PHE A 58 -3.12 -1.86 5.17
C PHE A 58 -4.24 -1.16 4.41
N ASP A 59 -5.48 -1.51 4.73
CA ASP A 59 -6.65 -0.99 4.06
C ASP A 59 -7.24 0.20 4.82
N MET A 60 -7.29 1.35 4.14
CA MET A 60 -7.85 2.59 4.66
C MET A 60 -9.28 2.86 4.14
N LEU A 61 -9.92 1.90 3.46
CA LEU A 61 -11.26 2.07 2.91
C LEU A 61 -12.28 2.43 3.99
N SER A 62 -13.08 3.46 3.74
CA SER A 62 -14.18 3.93 4.60
C SER A 62 -15.58 3.53 4.10
N ARG A 63 -15.64 2.73 3.01
CA ARG A 63 -16.88 2.33 2.33
C ARG A 63 -17.16 0.83 2.44
N GLY A 64 -18.44 0.50 2.55
CA GLY A 64 -18.95 -0.87 2.61
C GLY A 64 -19.01 -1.61 1.26
N ASP A 65 -18.50 -1.02 0.18
CA ASP A 65 -18.40 -1.70 -1.10
C ASP A 65 -17.18 -2.63 -1.02
N SER A 66 -17.44 -3.89 -0.68
CA SER A 66 -16.43 -4.91 -0.41
C SER A 66 -15.34 -4.94 -1.48
N GLN A 67 -14.20 -4.30 -1.22
CA GLN A 67 -12.95 -4.75 -1.80
C GLN A 67 -12.62 -6.03 -1.06
N ASN A 68 -12.91 -7.15 -1.72
CA ASN A 68 -12.72 -8.46 -1.12
C ASN A 68 -11.26 -8.90 -1.34
N HIS A 69 -10.32 -8.21 -0.69
CA HIS A 69 -8.89 -8.52 -0.80
C HIS A 69 -8.63 -10.00 -0.50
N GLN A 70 -9.37 -10.58 0.45
CA GLN A 70 -9.32 -12.00 0.77
C GLN A 70 -9.73 -12.87 -0.41
N ASN A 71 -10.83 -12.57 -1.09
CA ASN A 71 -11.23 -13.31 -2.29
C ASN A 71 -10.21 -13.17 -3.42
N TYR A 72 -9.66 -11.97 -3.65
CA TYR A 72 -8.63 -11.77 -4.68
C TYR A 72 -7.35 -12.54 -4.35
N ALA A 73 -6.88 -12.46 -3.09
CA ALA A 73 -5.73 -13.21 -2.63
C ALA A 73 -5.95 -14.72 -2.74
N LYS A 74 -7.16 -15.20 -2.41
CA LYS A 74 -7.55 -16.59 -2.53
C LYS A 74 -7.62 -17.04 -3.99
N SER A 75 -8.23 -16.25 -4.88
CA SER A 75 -8.38 -16.62 -6.29
C SER A 75 -7.05 -16.60 -7.04
N LEU A 76 -6.18 -15.62 -6.75
CA LEU A 76 -4.91 -15.46 -7.46
C LEU A 76 -3.84 -16.42 -6.94
N PHE A 77 -3.80 -16.66 -5.62
CA PHE A 77 -2.64 -17.28 -4.96
C PHE A 77 -3.01 -18.35 -3.92
N ASP A 78 -4.29 -18.72 -3.79
CA ASP A 78 -4.81 -19.55 -2.70
C ASP A 78 -4.53 -18.98 -1.29
N TRP A 79 -4.14 -17.69 -1.20
CA TRP A 79 -3.75 -17.04 0.03
C TRP A 79 -4.98 -16.59 0.83
N PRO A 80 -5.22 -17.12 2.04
CA PRO A 80 -6.41 -16.76 2.83
C PRO A 80 -6.44 -15.30 3.28
N LEU A 81 -5.29 -14.60 3.31
CA LEU A 81 -5.15 -13.21 3.72
C LEU A 81 -5.92 -12.89 5.01
N GLU A 82 -5.54 -13.57 6.10
CA GLU A 82 -6.22 -13.43 7.38
C GLU A 82 -6.12 -12.01 7.94
N SER A 83 -7.21 -11.54 8.55
CA SER A 83 -7.26 -10.24 9.21
C SER A 83 -6.40 -10.21 10.46
N TYR A 84 -5.71 -9.10 10.67
CA TYR A 84 -4.83 -8.87 11.80
C TYR A 84 -5.59 -9.02 13.12
N GLN A 85 -5.05 -9.85 14.01
CA GLN A 85 -5.55 -10.02 15.36
C GLN A 85 -4.58 -9.33 16.33
N PRO A 86 -4.99 -8.24 17.01
CA PRO A 86 -4.17 -7.61 18.03
C PRO A 86 -3.66 -8.64 19.04
N ILE A 87 -2.42 -8.47 19.48
CA ILE A 87 -1.74 -9.42 20.35
C ILE A 87 -1.43 -8.77 21.70
N ASP A 88 -1.34 -9.57 22.76
CA ASP A 88 -0.65 -9.10 23.96
C ASP A 88 0.81 -8.86 23.59
N LEU A 89 1.36 -7.69 23.96
CA LEU A 89 2.76 -7.35 23.68
C LEU A 89 3.74 -8.35 24.31
N LYS A 90 3.32 -9.07 25.36
CA LYS A 90 4.10 -10.17 25.94
C LYS A 90 4.27 -11.34 24.98
N GLU A 91 3.31 -11.56 24.08
CA GLU A 91 3.33 -12.62 23.05
C GLU A 91 3.95 -12.15 21.73
N LEU A 92 4.48 -10.91 21.67
CA LEU A 92 5.01 -10.28 20.47
C LEU A 92 6.09 -11.08 19.75
N TRP A 93 6.80 -11.96 20.45
CA TRP A 93 7.89 -12.75 19.90
C TRP A 93 7.47 -14.19 19.58
N ASP A 94 6.51 -14.73 20.31
CA ASP A 94 6.15 -16.16 20.23
C ASP A 94 5.06 -16.44 19.19
N LYS A 95 4.22 -15.46 18.85
CA LYS A 95 3.10 -15.67 17.93
C LYS A 95 3.55 -15.66 16.47
N SER A 96 3.35 -16.77 15.75
CA SER A 96 3.82 -16.91 14.37
C SER A 96 2.87 -16.35 13.31
N ASN A 97 1.55 -16.45 13.52
CA ASN A 97 0.55 -15.91 12.59
C ASN A 97 -0.22 -14.75 13.23
N LEU A 98 -0.10 -13.58 12.63
CA LEU A 98 -0.73 -12.34 13.08
C LEU A 98 -1.93 -11.95 12.21
N GLY A 99 -2.04 -12.51 11.00
CA GLY A 99 -2.89 -11.97 9.94
C GLY A 99 -2.22 -10.80 9.20
N HIS A 100 -2.13 -10.89 7.88
CA HIS A 100 -1.40 -9.94 7.02
C HIS A 100 -2.26 -8.78 6.50
N TYR A 101 -3.53 -8.71 6.91
CA TYR A 101 -4.48 -7.69 6.45
C TYR A 101 -5.01 -6.88 7.62
N PHE A 102 -4.82 -5.57 7.60
CA PHE A 102 -5.38 -4.69 8.61
C PHE A 102 -6.23 -3.59 7.96
N GLN A 103 -7.53 -3.65 8.22
CA GLN A 103 -8.47 -2.59 7.88
C GLN A 103 -8.61 -1.61 9.04
N VAL A 104 -8.28 -0.34 8.80
CA VAL A 104 -8.22 0.69 9.85
C VAL A 104 -9.62 1.14 10.30
N PHE A 105 -10.57 1.16 9.36
CA PHE A 105 -11.90 1.70 9.58
C PHE A 105 -12.97 0.63 9.38
N GLU A 106 -13.72 0.33 10.45
CA GLU A 106 -14.84 -0.62 10.41
C GLU A 106 -16.20 0.04 10.11
N GLU A 107 -16.30 1.37 10.26
CA GLU A 107 -17.59 2.09 10.14
C GLU A 107 -17.83 2.58 8.71
N GLN A 108 -19.06 2.37 8.24
CA GLN A 108 -19.49 2.65 6.88
C GLN A 108 -19.97 4.11 6.70
N GLY A 109 -19.64 4.71 5.56
CA GLY A 109 -20.62 5.57 4.86
C GLY A 109 -20.39 7.09 4.85
N LYS A 110 -19.21 7.61 5.18
CA LYS A 110 -18.89 9.03 4.92
C LYS A 110 -17.49 9.19 4.34
N LYS A 111 -17.39 9.86 3.19
CA LYS A 111 -16.10 10.34 2.65
C LYS A 111 -15.42 11.21 3.71
N VAL A 112 -14.13 11.03 3.94
CA VAL A 112 -13.39 11.80 4.95
C VAL A 112 -12.60 12.93 4.28
N HIS A 113 -13.31 13.86 3.65
CA HIS A 113 -12.72 15.11 3.16
C HIS A 113 -12.99 16.22 4.15
N ARG A 114 -11.95 16.98 4.51
CA ARG A 114 -12.06 18.09 5.46
C ARG A 114 -13.16 19.10 5.08
N SER A 115 -13.28 19.42 3.80
CA SER A 115 -14.29 20.33 3.25
C SER A 115 -15.73 19.81 3.31
N GLN A 116 -15.92 18.50 3.49
CA GLN A 116 -17.23 17.84 3.59
C GLN A 116 -17.61 17.47 5.03
N LEU A 117 -16.73 17.73 5.98
CA LEU A 117 -16.91 17.40 7.39
C LEU A 117 -17.14 18.66 8.22
N THR A 118 -18.08 18.57 9.15
CA THR A 118 -18.17 19.55 10.24
C THR A 118 -16.92 19.46 11.11
N ASP A 119 -16.60 20.53 11.86
CA ASP A 119 -15.47 20.49 12.80
C ASP A 119 -15.62 19.37 13.84
N GLU A 120 -16.86 19.04 14.23
CA GLU A 120 -17.18 17.92 15.11
C GLU A 120 -16.90 16.55 14.46
N ASP A 121 -17.29 16.37 13.19
CA ASP A 121 -17.01 15.14 12.45
C ASP A 121 -15.50 14.96 12.22
N TRP A 122 -14.78 16.05 11.94
CA TRP A 122 -13.32 16.05 11.81
C TRP A 122 -12.64 15.67 13.13
N HIS A 123 -13.04 16.29 14.24
CA HIS A 123 -12.52 15.96 15.55
C HIS A 123 -12.78 14.50 15.92
N ARG A 124 -13.98 13.98 15.63
CA ARG A 124 -14.32 12.57 15.83
C ARG A 124 -13.42 11.64 15.03
N TRP A 125 -13.11 12.00 13.79
CA TRP A 125 -12.16 11.25 12.97
C TRP A 125 -10.75 11.24 13.59
N GLN A 126 -10.25 12.39 14.05
CA GLN A 126 -8.95 12.47 14.71
C GLN A 126 -8.88 11.61 15.98
N VAL A 127 -9.91 11.64 16.81
CA VAL A 127 -10.01 10.79 18.01
C VAL A 127 -10.01 9.30 17.62
N LYS A 128 -10.73 8.94 16.55
CA LYS A 128 -10.75 7.57 16.03
C LYS A 128 -9.35 7.12 15.59
N ILE A 129 -8.64 7.94 14.81
CA ILE A 129 -7.26 7.64 14.42
C ILE A 129 -6.36 7.47 15.64
N GLN A 130 -6.40 8.42 16.57
CA GLN A 130 -5.60 8.35 17.80
C GLN A 130 -5.86 7.05 18.58
N SER A 131 -7.10 6.56 18.60
CA SER A 131 -7.44 5.27 19.21
C SER A 131 -6.83 4.05 18.50
N GLN A 132 -6.53 4.16 17.20
CA GLN A 132 -5.93 3.09 16.40
C GLN A 132 -4.41 3.15 16.32
N VAL A 133 -3.77 4.30 16.60
CA VAL A 133 -2.31 4.50 16.45
C VAL A 133 -1.50 3.37 17.10
N GLN A 134 -1.88 2.94 18.31
CA GLN A 134 -1.17 1.84 18.99
C GLN A 134 -1.31 0.51 18.24
N LYS A 135 -2.52 0.16 17.78
CA LYS A 135 -2.75 -1.07 16.99
C LYS A 135 -2.03 -1.02 15.65
N ILE A 136 -2.00 0.15 15.01
CA ILE A 136 -1.29 0.38 13.75
C ILE A 136 0.22 0.19 13.95
N GLY A 137 0.80 0.83 14.96
CA GLY A 137 2.21 0.65 15.30
C GLY A 137 2.53 -0.83 15.60
N GLN A 138 1.68 -1.51 16.38
CA GLN A 138 1.85 -2.93 16.67
C GLN A 138 1.79 -3.79 15.42
N PHE A 139 0.83 -3.54 14.51
CA PHE A 139 0.69 -4.26 13.25
C PHE A 139 1.96 -4.16 12.41
N PHE A 140 2.47 -2.94 12.19
CA PHE A 140 3.68 -2.73 11.39
C PHE A 140 4.91 -3.33 12.06
N TYR A 141 5.17 -2.97 13.32
CA TYR A 141 6.36 -3.42 14.05
C TYR A 141 6.41 -4.94 14.13
N ALA A 142 5.31 -5.61 14.51
CA ALA A 142 5.27 -7.05 14.67
C ALA A 142 5.55 -7.79 13.35
N HIS A 143 5.14 -7.25 12.20
CA HIS A 143 5.45 -7.83 10.90
C HIS A 143 6.88 -7.53 10.44
N PHE A 144 7.40 -6.34 10.71
CA PHE A 144 8.77 -5.97 10.30
C PHE A 144 9.83 -6.81 11.03
N ILE A 145 9.69 -7.03 12.34
CA ILE A 145 10.59 -7.93 13.10
C ILE A 145 10.50 -9.40 12.66
N ARG A 146 9.50 -9.75 11.85
CA ARG A 146 9.32 -11.08 11.22
C ARG A 146 9.78 -11.12 9.76
N GLY A 147 10.47 -10.07 9.29
CA GLY A 147 11.06 -10.01 7.97
C GLY A 147 10.14 -9.51 6.86
N VAL A 148 8.99 -8.92 7.17
CA VAL A 148 8.14 -8.30 6.15
C VAL A 148 8.82 -7.07 5.56
N LYS A 149 9.04 -7.08 4.24
CA LYS A 149 9.65 -5.98 3.47
C LYS A 149 8.70 -5.28 2.50
N ARG A 150 7.43 -5.70 2.49
CA ARG A 150 6.44 -5.26 1.50
C ARG A 150 5.19 -4.75 2.19
N VAL A 151 4.88 -3.50 1.94
CA VAL A 151 3.68 -2.82 2.46
C VAL A 151 2.81 -2.42 1.28
N VAL A 152 1.55 -2.81 1.31
CA VAL A 152 0.52 -2.30 0.39
C VAL A 152 -0.43 -1.46 1.20
N VAL A 153 -0.64 -0.22 0.77
CA VAL A 153 -1.69 0.65 1.29
C VAL A 153 -2.78 0.76 0.23
N ASP A 154 -4.01 0.39 0.57
CA ASP A 154 -5.16 0.43 -0.34
C ASP A 154 -6.34 1.19 0.31
N GLY A 155 -7.43 1.34 -0.43
CA GLY A 155 -8.65 1.96 0.05
C GLY A 155 -8.62 3.48 0.12
N VAL A 156 -7.66 4.11 -0.55
CA VAL A 156 -7.52 5.57 -0.60
C VAL A 156 -8.52 6.13 -1.61
N GLU A 157 -9.39 7.02 -1.14
CA GLU A 157 -10.42 7.65 -1.95
C GLU A 157 -9.84 8.72 -2.90
N PRO A 158 -10.50 9.01 -4.03
CA PRO A 158 -10.14 10.14 -4.87
C PRO A 158 -10.21 11.45 -4.10
N VAL A 159 -9.17 12.27 -4.25
CA VAL A 159 -9.11 13.62 -3.70
C VAL A 159 -8.57 14.58 -4.75
N THR A 160 -9.06 15.81 -4.75
CA THR A 160 -8.55 16.91 -5.59
C THR A 160 -7.40 17.65 -4.93
N ASP A 161 -7.49 17.90 -3.62
CA ASP A 161 -6.44 18.48 -2.77
C ASP A 161 -6.09 17.54 -1.62
N THR A 162 -4.88 16.98 -1.62
CA THR A 162 -4.44 16.01 -0.63
C THR A 162 -4.38 16.59 0.79
N SER A 163 -4.22 17.91 0.95
CA SER A 163 -4.23 18.57 2.26
C SER A 163 -5.59 18.50 2.96
N GLU A 164 -6.65 18.21 2.22
CA GLU A 164 -8.00 18.01 2.75
C GLU A 164 -8.31 16.53 3.03
N SER A 165 -7.39 15.59 2.74
CA SER A 165 -7.62 14.16 2.91
C SER A 165 -7.00 13.64 4.20
N ALA A 166 -7.88 13.23 5.10
CA ALA A 166 -7.51 12.55 6.34
C ALA A 166 -6.73 11.24 6.10
N GLN A 167 -7.05 10.52 5.01
CA GLN A 167 -6.31 9.31 4.61
C GLN A 167 -4.88 9.63 4.17
N HIS A 168 -4.66 10.78 3.50
CA HIS A 168 -3.31 11.21 3.12
C HIS A 168 -2.54 11.69 4.35
N GLU A 169 -3.16 12.47 5.25
CA GLU A 169 -2.55 12.88 6.52
C GLU A 169 -2.11 11.67 7.36
N LEU A 170 -3.00 10.67 7.49
CA LEU A 170 -2.67 9.41 8.17
C LEU A 170 -1.51 8.71 7.47
N PHE A 171 -1.56 8.54 6.16
CA PHE A 171 -0.50 7.84 5.44
C PHE A 171 0.85 8.57 5.52
N GLU A 172 0.90 9.90 5.43
CA GLU A 172 2.14 10.66 5.60
C GLU A 172 2.72 10.44 7.00
N TYR A 173 1.88 10.45 8.04
CA TYR A 173 2.30 10.09 9.38
C TYR A 173 2.86 8.66 9.42
N LEU A 174 2.15 7.66 8.89
CA LEU A 174 2.59 6.27 8.93
C LEU A 174 3.87 6.05 8.11
N TYR A 175 3.98 6.65 6.95
CA TYR A 175 5.14 6.51 6.09
C TYR A 175 6.41 7.02 6.79
N HIS A 176 6.35 8.22 7.38
CA HIS A 176 7.52 8.83 8.01
C HIS A 176 7.77 8.35 9.45
N LYS A 177 6.71 8.13 10.23
CA LYS A 177 6.79 7.80 11.67
C LYS A 177 6.58 6.33 11.98
N VAL A 178 6.36 5.48 10.99
CA VAL A 178 6.23 4.03 11.23
C VAL A 178 7.07 3.25 10.22
N ILE A 179 6.75 3.36 8.93
CA ILE A 179 7.37 2.56 7.88
C ILE A 179 8.87 2.88 7.73
N GLN A 180 9.23 4.15 7.70
CA GLN A 180 10.63 4.59 7.56
C GLN A 180 11.39 4.68 8.89
N SER A 181 10.75 4.36 10.01
CA SER A 181 11.36 4.50 11.33
C SER A 181 12.38 3.40 11.61
N GLU A 182 13.46 3.79 12.29
CA GLU A 182 14.42 2.83 12.84
C GLU A 182 13.71 1.86 13.80
N ASP A 183 14.18 0.63 13.79
CA ASP A 183 13.63 -0.49 14.56
C ASP A 183 13.53 -0.20 16.06
N GLU A 184 14.60 0.29 16.66
CA GLU A 184 14.61 0.67 18.08
C GLU A 184 13.63 1.80 18.40
N TRP A 185 13.49 2.77 17.50
CA TRP A 185 12.57 3.88 17.70
C TRP A 185 11.13 3.38 17.67
N LEU A 186 10.77 2.56 16.67
CA LEU A 186 9.42 2.05 16.56
C LEU A 186 9.10 1.06 17.69
N ALA A 187 10.08 0.26 18.12
CA ALA A 187 9.96 -0.60 19.29
C ALA A 187 9.58 0.20 20.55
N ARG A 188 10.20 1.37 20.78
CA ARG A 188 9.89 2.23 21.94
C ARG A 188 8.48 2.80 21.86
N GLU A 189 8.03 3.22 20.69
CA GLU A 189 6.67 3.74 20.49
C GLU A 189 5.59 2.68 20.72
N VAL A 190 5.85 1.44 20.28
CA VAL A 190 4.91 0.32 20.41
C VAL A 190 4.91 -0.27 21.81
N LEU A 191 6.10 -0.55 22.38
CA LEU A 191 6.25 -1.22 23.68
C LEU A 191 6.09 -0.26 24.85
N ARG A 192 6.38 1.04 24.68
CA ARG A 192 6.24 2.09 25.70
C ARG A 192 6.88 1.69 27.03
N GLN A 193 6.10 1.64 28.11
CA GLN A 193 6.58 1.24 29.43
C GLN A 193 7.19 -0.17 29.47
N ASP A 194 6.78 -1.06 28.56
CA ASP A 194 7.25 -2.44 28.47
C ASP A 194 8.54 -2.57 27.63
N TYR A 195 9.05 -1.49 27.03
CA TYR A 195 10.28 -1.52 26.22
C TYR A 195 11.47 -2.06 27.01
N ARG A 196 11.62 -1.65 28.27
CA ARG A 196 12.80 -2.03 29.07
C ARG A 196 12.91 -3.53 29.30
N SER A 197 11.78 -4.21 29.52
CA SER A 197 11.77 -5.68 29.67
C SER A 197 11.95 -6.41 28.34
N HIS A 198 11.57 -5.79 27.23
CA HIS A 198 11.68 -6.38 25.88
C HIS A 198 12.98 -6.01 25.14
N SER A 199 13.76 -5.06 25.67
CA SER A 199 14.93 -4.50 24.99
C SER A 199 15.92 -5.56 24.49
N PRO A 200 16.28 -6.63 25.22
CA PRO A 200 17.15 -7.69 24.68
C PRO A 200 16.59 -8.32 23.40
N LEU A 201 15.29 -8.64 23.37
CA LEU A 201 14.64 -9.25 22.22
C LEU A 201 14.52 -8.29 21.03
N VAL A 202 14.34 -6.99 21.29
CA VAL A 202 14.40 -5.94 20.25
C VAL A 202 15.75 -5.97 19.52
N HIS A 203 16.86 -6.04 20.26
CA HIS A 203 18.20 -6.07 19.66
C HIS A 203 18.48 -7.39 18.92
N GLU A 204 17.83 -8.49 19.30
CA GLU A 204 17.95 -9.79 18.62
C GLU A 204 17.13 -9.85 17.31
N HIS A 205 16.14 -8.97 17.13
CA HIS A 205 15.21 -8.98 16.00
C HIS A 205 15.16 -7.62 15.27
N PRO A 206 16.30 -7.11 14.78
CA PRO A 206 16.32 -5.84 14.08
C PRO A 206 15.66 -5.95 12.70
N TYR A 207 15.20 -4.82 12.17
CA TYR A 207 14.80 -4.70 10.76
C TYR A 207 15.42 -3.44 10.15
N ASP A 208 15.69 -3.46 8.84
CA ASP A 208 16.16 -2.27 8.11
C ASP A 208 14.98 -1.60 7.39
N SER A 209 14.59 -0.41 7.83
CA SER A 209 13.51 0.35 7.20
C SER A 209 13.82 0.74 5.74
N LYS A 210 15.09 0.74 5.34
CA LYS A 210 15.51 0.98 3.95
C LYS A 210 15.28 -0.21 3.02
N GLU A 211 14.90 -1.37 3.55
CA GLU A 211 14.48 -2.51 2.72
C GLU A 211 12.95 -2.57 2.56
N ILE A 212 12.20 -1.81 3.36
CA ILE A 212 10.74 -1.81 3.37
C ILE A 212 10.21 -0.98 2.20
N THR A 213 9.56 -1.66 1.27
CA THR A 213 9.05 -1.09 0.04
C THR A 213 7.53 -0.94 0.13
N THR A 214 7.04 0.26 -0.20
CA THR A 214 5.61 0.59 -0.07
C THR A 214 4.96 0.77 -1.44
N VAL A 215 3.85 0.09 -1.67
CA VAL A 215 2.93 0.34 -2.78
C VAL A 215 1.71 1.05 -2.23
N PHE A 216 1.45 2.27 -2.70
CA PHE A 216 0.29 3.08 -2.32
C PHE A 216 -0.70 3.10 -3.48
N LEU A 217 -1.89 2.54 -3.26
CA LEU A 217 -2.96 2.43 -4.25
C LEU A 217 -3.98 3.54 -4.02
N GLN A 218 -4.09 4.44 -4.98
CA GLN A 218 -5.00 5.56 -4.91
C GLN A 218 -6.05 5.51 -6.01
N THR A 219 -7.31 5.61 -5.60
CA THR A 219 -8.42 5.67 -6.54
C THR A 219 -8.53 7.09 -7.10
N THR A 220 -8.81 7.20 -8.39
CA THR A 220 -8.99 8.47 -9.10
C THR A 220 -10.42 8.62 -9.60
N GLU A 221 -10.84 9.85 -9.87
CA GLU A 221 -12.13 10.10 -10.55
C GLU A 221 -11.98 9.83 -12.05
N GLU A 222 -10.80 10.12 -12.60
CA GLU A 222 -10.46 9.90 -13.99
C GLU A 222 -10.43 8.40 -14.30
N THR A 223 -11.22 8.01 -15.30
CA THR A 223 -11.26 6.64 -15.79
C THR A 223 -10.36 6.45 -17.01
N MET A 224 -10.22 7.48 -17.85
CA MET A 224 -9.43 7.42 -19.08
C MET A 224 -7.95 7.69 -18.79
N ILE A 225 -7.05 6.96 -19.44
CA ILE A 225 -5.60 7.10 -19.21
C ILE A 225 -5.08 8.49 -19.60
N HIS A 226 -5.63 9.10 -20.64
CA HIS A 226 -5.20 10.40 -21.12
C HIS A 226 -5.48 11.51 -20.10
N ASP A 227 -6.63 11.44 -19.42
CA ASP A 227 -7.01 12.38 -18.37
C ASP A 227 -6.08 12.23 -17.14
N LEU A 228 -5.73 10.98 -16.78
CA LEU A 228 -4.76 10.70 -15.72
C LEU A 228 -3.38 11.27 -16.02
N ILE A 229 -2.91 11.13 -17.27
CA ILE A 229 -1.62 11.67 -17.71
C ILE A 229 -1.62 13.20 -17.63
N ALA A 230 -2.69 13.84 -18.12
CA ALA A 230 -2.83 15.29 -18.11
C ALA A 230 -2.86 15.86 -16.69
N ARG A 231 -3.57 15.19 -15.78
CA ARG A 231 -3.65 15.58 -14.36
C ARG A 231 -2.29 15.60 -13.67
N LYS A 232 -1.45 14.59 -13.93
CA LYS A 232 -0.14 14.45 -13.28
C LYS A 232 0.77 15.67 -13.48
N ALA A 233 0.61 16.40 -14.58
CA ALA A 233 1.40 17.60 -14.87
C ALA A 233 1.27 18.70 -13.79
N TYR A 234 0.29 18.60 -12.87
CA TYR A 234 -0.05 19.64 -11.89
C TYR A 234 0.05 19.22 -10.41
N MET A 235 0.65 18.07 -10.08
CA MET A 235 0.57 17.50 -8.73
C MET A 235 1.78 17.83 -7.82
N GLY A 236 1.50 18.20 -6.58
CA GLY A 236 2.41 18.25 -5.43
C GLY A 236 1.90 17.35 -4.30
N GLY A 237 2.79 16.80 -3.46
CA GLY A 237 2.43 15.85 -2.40
C GLY A 237 3.13 14.49 -2.54
N LEU A 238 2.39 13.38 -2.35
CA LEU A 238 2.89 12.00 -2.39
C LEU A 238 3.58 11.66 -3.72
N GLU A 239 3.10 12.23 -4.83
CA GLU A 239 3.68 12.09 -6.18
C GLU A 239 5.13 12.60 -6.25
N ALA A 240 5.43 13.67 -5.50
CA ALA A 240 6.78 14.22 -5.46
C ALA A 240 7.76 13.24 -4.79
N ASN A 241 7.30 12.60 -3.72
CA ASN A 241 8.07 11.65 -2.90
C ASN A 241 8.14 10.24 -3.50
N ALA A 242 7.14 9.82 -4.27
CA ALA A 242 7.12 8.51 -4.90
C ALA A 242 8.32 8.31 -5.83
N ASN A 243 9.03 7.20 -5.72
CA ASN A 243 10.10 6.86 -6.65
C ASN A 243 9.53 6.44 -8.01
N THR A 244 8.44 5.66 -7.95
CA THR A 244 7.72 5.15 -9.12
C THR A 244 6.27 5.65 -9.08
N ILE A 245 5.73 6.08 -10.22
CA ILE A 245 4.32 6.40 -10.40
C ILE A 245 3.80 5.62 -11.59
N ILE A 246 2.77 4.82 -11.35
CA ILE A 246 2.08 4.00 -12.34
C ILE A 246 0.65 4.51 -12.47
N LEU A 247 0.21 4.79 -13.69
CA LEU A 247 -1.16 5.15 -14.00
C LEU A 247 -1.84 3.94 -14.64
N MET A 248 -3.02 3.59 -14.18
CA MET A 248 -3.86 2.54 -14.74
C MET A 248 -5.19 3.16 -15.16
N GLY A 249 -5.53 3.06 -16.44
CA GLY A 249 -6.70 3.72 -17.01
C GLY A 249 -7.27 2.97 -18.20
N ARG A 250 -8.40 3.46 -18.69
CA ARG A 250 -9.05 2.94 -19.89
C ARG A 250 -8.65 3.75 -21.12
N VAL A 251 -8.70 3.11 -22.28
CA VAL A 251 -8.57 3.76 -23.60
C VAL A 251 -9.73 3.30 -24.47
N ILE A 252 -10.28 4.23 -25.24
CA ILE A 252 -11.27 3.93 -26.29
C ILE A 252 -10.49 3.69 -27.57
N GLU A 253 -10.64 2.49 -28.15
CA GLU A 253 -10.00 2.09 -29.39
C GLU A 253 -11.09 1.62 -30.35
N GLY A 254 -11.51 2.50 -31.26
CA GLY A 254 -12.66 2.24 -32.12
C GLY A 254 -13.95 2.09 -31.32
N ASP A 255 -14.55 0.90 -31.38
CA ASP A 255 -15.77 0.52 -30.66
C ASP A 255 -15.52 -0.23 -29.35
N GLN A 256 -14.25 -0.42 -28.96
CA GLN A 256 -13.85 -1.15 -27.76
C GLN A 256 -13.27 -0.24 -26.68
N ILE A 257 -13.39 -0.69 -25.44
CA ILE A 257 -12.74 -0.07 -24.28
C ILE A 257 -11.71 -1.04 -23.72
N GLY A 258 -10.44 -0.72 -23.90
CA GLY A 258 -9.30 -1.46 -23.35
C GLY A 258 -8.80 -0.88 -22.04
N ARG A 259 -7.89 -1.60 -21.37
CA ARG A 259 -7.11 -1.08 -20.24
C ARG A 259 -5.67 -0.83 -20.67
N ARG A 260 -5.07 0.23 -20.14
CA ARG A 260 -3.67 0.59 -20.34
C ARG A 260 -3.02 0.94 -19.02
N LEU A 261 -1.75 0.56 -18.89
CA LEU A 261 -0.85 0.97 -17.82
C LEU A 261 0.20 1.91 -18.40
N TYR A 262 0.56 2.96 -17.67
CA TYR A 262 1.62 3.89 -18.07
C TYR A 262 2.55 4.17 -16.88
N ILE A 263 3.85 4.00 -17.09
CA ILE A 263 4.87 4.28 -16.08
C ILE A 263 5.24 5.76 -16.18
N ALA A 264 4.50 6.60 -15.48
CA ALA A 264 4.66 8.04 -15.61
C ALA A 264 5.94 8.55 -14.93
N LYS A 265 6.48 7.84 -13.94
CA LYS A 265 7.73 8.17 -13.23
C LYS A 265 8.39 6.88 -12.79
N HIS A 266 9.69 6.78 -12.98
CA HIS A 266 10.51 5.77 -12.34
C HIS A 266 11.92 6.32 -12.21
N ARG A 267 12.44 6.47 -10.99
CA ARG A 267 13.76 7.07 -10.77
C ARG A 267 14.81 5.98 -10.68
N GLY A 268 15.99 6.21 -11.24
CA GLY A 268 17.16 5.35 -11.01
C GLY A 268 17.26 4.09 -11.87
N SER A 269 16.47 3.96 -12.95
CA SER A 269 16.66 2.97 -14.03
C SER A 269 15.77 3.24 -15.24
N TYR A 270 15.90 2.36 -16.24
CA TYR A 270 14.96 2.19 -17.33
C TYR A 270 13.52 2.08 -16.84
N ALA A 271 12.62 2.76 -17.54
CA ALA A 271 11.20 2.49 -17.56
C ALA A 271 10.69 2.66 -18.99
N SER A 272 9.66 1.89 -19.35
CA SER A 272 8.99 2.02 -20.64
C SER A 272 8.18 3.32 -20.73
N ASP A 273 8.26 3.99 -21.89
CA ASP A 273 7.45 5.18 -22.23
C ASP A 273 6.14 4.81 -22.96
N GLN A 274 5.76 3.52 -22.98
CA GLN A 274 4.60 3.02 -23.72
C GLN A 274 3.31 3.02 -22.88
N LEU A 275 2.17 3.13 -23.57
CA LEU A 275 0.88 2.74 -23.01
C LEU A 275 0.75 1.21 -23.12
N ILE A 276 0.99 0.51 -22.03
CA ILE A 276 1.08 -0.96 -22.00
C ILE A 276 -0.33 -1.55 -21.90
N PRO A 277 -0.77 -2.34 -22.88
CA PRO A 277 -2.09 -2.95 -22.88
C PRO A 277 -2.15 -4.17 -21.95
N PHE A 278 -3.23 -4.29 -21.17
CA PHE A 278 -3.39 -5.43 -20.26
C PHE A 278 -4.86 -5.81 -20.05
N GLU A 279 -5.07 -7.04 -19.59
CA GLU A 279 -6.35 -7.58 -19.16
C GLU A 279 -6.29 -8.07 -17.71
N ILE A 280 -7.45 -8.13 -17.06
CA ILE A 280 -7.62 -8.76 -15.75
C ILE A 280 -8.22 -10.14 -15.99
N THR A 281 -7.49 -11.18 -15.63
CA THR A 281 -7.92 -12.57 -15.74
C THR A 281 -8.02 -13.21 -14.35
N GLY A 282 -8.54 -14.44 -14.27
CA GLY A 282 -8.57 -15.20 -13.02
C GLY A 282 -7.18 -15.49 -12.43
N SER A 283 -6.11 -15.35 -13.23
CA SER A 283 -4.72 -15.55 -12.84
C SER A 283 -3.94 -14.25 -12.60
N GLY A 284 -4.60 -13.08 -12.65
CA GLY A 284 -3.97 -11.79 -12.40
C GLY A 284 -4.00 -10.84 -13.58
N LEU A 285 -3.02 -9.94 -13.65
CA LEU A 285 -2.89 -8.97 -14.74
C LEU A 285 -2.01 -9.55 -15.84
N VAL A 286 -2.50 -9.58 -17.08
CA VAL A 286 -1.81 -10.15 -18.24
C VAL A 286 -1.63 -9.08 -19.29
N GLU A 287 -0.40 -8.87 -19.76
CA GLU A 287 -0.11 -7.99 -20.90
C GLU A 287 -0.72 -8.58 -22.16
N THR A 288 -1.40 -7.75 -22.95
CA THR A 288 -1.95 -8.15 -24.25
C THR A 288 -1.03 -7.70 -25.39
N PRO A 289 -1.13 -8.29 -26.58
CA PRO A 289 -0.42 -7.81 -27.77
C PRO A 289 -0.82 -6.37 -28.17
#